data_AF-A0A1E3VFE8-F1
#
_entry.id   AF-A0A1E3VFE8-F1
#
_cell.length_a   1.000
_cell.length_b   1.000
_cell.length_c   1.000
_cell.angle_alpha   90.00
_cell.angle_beta   90.00
_cell.angle_gamma   90.00
#
_symmetry.space_group_name_H-M   'P 1'
#
loop_
_entity.id
_entity.type
_entity.pdbx_description
1 polymer ?
#
loop_
_entity_poly.entity_id
_entity_poly.type
_entity_poly.pdbx_seq_one_letter_code
_entity_poly.pdbx_strand_id
1 'polypeptide(L)'
;MKTSDEAKHRAAALKSLGEMIRRQRQSSRWTFLQLSEKTGVDSVTISAVECGEDVATESELEVLCEFLGMKVDTFPKLLSSIARQQEEAQRAIDLQGSNIVDLEKRRSQWQKTTSRPEA
;
A
#
# COMPACT_ATOMS: atom_id res chain seq x y z
N MET A 1 14.59 13.66 2.59
CA MET A 1 13.42 13.13 3.34
C MET A 1 12.24 12.68 2.46
N LYS A 2 12.19 12.92 1.14
CA LYS A 2 11.10 12.44 0.25
C LYS A 2 11.13 10.94 -0.08
N THR A 3 12.31 10.32 0.02
CA THR A 3 12.53 8.94 -0.42
C THR A 3 11.81 7.88 0.42
N SER A 4 11.47 8.18 1.69
CA SER A 4 10.86 7.20 2.57
C SER A 4 9.39 6.92 2.22
N ASP A 5 8.62 7.97 1.90
CA ASP A 5 7.20 7.80 1.59
C ASP A 5 6.99 7.29 0.16
N GLU A 6 7.84 7.71 -0.78
CA GLU A 6 7.87 7.15 -2.14
C GLU A 6 8.16 5.64 -2.12
N ALA A 7 9.11 5.19 -1.29
CA ALA A 7 9.41 3.77 -1.13
C ALA A 7 8.23 2.98 -0.53
N LYS A 8 7.51 3.55 0.44
CA LYS A 8 6.30 2.93 1.00
C LYS A 8 5.18 2.81 -0.04
N HIS A 9 4.94 3.87 -0.80
CA HIS A 9 3.92 3.88 -1.86
C HIS A 9 4.26 2.85 -2.94
N ARG A 10 5.54 2.77 -3.33
CA ARG A 10 6.04 1.77 -4.28
C ARG A 10 5.84 0.34 -3.76
N ALA A 11 6.22 0.06 -2.51
CA ALA A 11 6.02 -1.26 -1.91
C ALA A 11 4.54 -1.67 -1.85
N ALA A 12 3.65 -0.74 -1.50
CA ALA A 12 2.20 -0.99 -1.50
C ALA A 12 1.66 -1.24 -2.93
N ALA A 13 2.18 -0.51 -3.93
CA ALA A 13 1.83 -0.73 -5.33
C ALA A 13 2.29 -2.09 -5.84
N LEU A 14 3.53 -2.49 -5.51
CA LEU A 14 4.08 -3.80 -5.86
C LEU A 14 3.27 -4.93 -5.24
N LYS A 15 2.87 -4.81 -3.98
CA LYS A 15 2.00 -5.79 -3.34
C LYS A 15 0.65 -5.93 -4.05
N SER A 16 0.04 -4.81 -4.42
CA SER A 16 -1.24 -4.81 -5.14
C SER A 16 -1.09 -5.42 -6.54
N LEU A 17 -0.01 -5.08 -7.25
CA LEU A 17 0.32 -5.63 -8.57
C LEU A 17 0.59 -7.14 -8.48
N GLY A 18 1.38 -7.58 -7.51
CA GLY A 18 1.69 -8.98 -7.27
C GLY A 18 0.45 -9.83 -7.02
N GLU A 19 -0.50 -9.32 -6.23
CA GLU A 19 -1.80 -9.98 -6.06
C GLU A 19 -2.60 -10.08 -7.36
N MET A 20 -2.60 -9.04 -8.20
CA MET A 20 -3.27 -9.06 -9.50
C MET A 20 -2.62 -10.08 -10.45
N ILE A 21 -1.29 -10.07 -10.56
CA ILE A 21 -0.51 -11.02 -11.37
C ILE A 21 -0.81 -12.45 -10.92
N ARG A 22 -0.78 -12.71 -9.62
CA ARG A 22 -1.10 -14.03 -9.04
C ARG A 22 -2.49 -14.49 -9.42
N ARG A 23 -3.51 -13.62 -9.26
CA ARG A 23 -4.91 -13.95 -9.62
C ARG A 23 -5.02 -14.27 -11.11
N GLN A 24 -4.40 -13.46 -11.96
CA GLN A 24 -4.47 -13.61 -13.41
C GLN A 24 -3.70 -14.85 -13.91
N ARG A 25 -2.57 -15.17 -13.29
CA ARG A 25 -1.84 -16.42 -13.55
C ARG A 25 -2.67 -17.64 -13.17
N GLN A 26 -3.30 -17.61 -11.99
CA GLN A 26 -4.15 -18.70 -11.51
C GLN A 26 -5.40 -18.89 -12.37
N SER A 27 -6.06 -17.81 -12.81
CA SER A 27 -7.23 -17.91 -13.71
C SER A 27 -6.86 -18.47 -15.07
N SER A 28 -5.65 -18.14 -15.56
CA SER A 28 -5.11 -18.62 -16.83
C SER A 28 -4.44 -20.00 -16.72
N ARG A 29 -4.38 -20.58 -15.51
CA ARG A 29 -3.76 -21.89 -15.19
C ARG A 29 -2.29 -22.01 -15.60
N TRP A 30 -1.56 -20.91 -15.61
CA TRP A 30 -0.13 -20.92 -15.89
C TRP A 30 0.68 -21.33 -14.66
N THR A 31 1.66 -22.21 -14.87
CA THR A 31 2.69 -22.48 -13.86
C THR A 31 3.79 -21.41 -13.92
N PHE A 32 4.58 -21.29 -12.84
CA PHE A 32 5.72 -20.37 -12.82
C PHE A 32 6.74 -20.69 -13.92
N LEU A 33 7.01 -21.97 -14.15
CA LEU A 33 7.93 -22.42 -15.19
C LEU A 33 7.43 -22.03 -16.59
N GLN A 34 6.16 -22.29 -16.90
CA GLN A 34 5.58 -21.93 -18.20
C GLN A 34 5.58 -20.42 -18.42
N LEU A 35 5.28 -19.64 -17.38
CA LEU A 35 5.30 -18.19 -17.47
C LEU A 35 6.73 -17.68 -17.68
N SER A 36 7.70 -18.27 -16.98
CA SER A 36 9.11 -17.96 -17.12
C SER A 36 9.64 -18.24 -18.53
N GLU A 37 9.33 -19.41 -19.08
CA GLU A 37 9.72 -19.79 -20.46
C GLU A 37 9.13 -18.86 -21.52
N LYS A 38 7.93 -18.32 -21.29
CA LYS A 38 7.24 -17.45 -22.25
C LYS A 38 7.65 -15.99 -22.16
N THR A 39 7.92 -15.51 -20.95
CA THR A 39 8.23 -14.10 -20.70
C THR A 39 9.73 -13.83 -20.63
N GLY A 40 10.55 -14.86 -20.44
CA GLY A 40 11.98 -14.73 -20.21
C GLY A 40 12.34 -14.25 -18.80
N VAL A 41 11.35 -14.01 -17.94
CA VAL A 41 11.55 -13.61 -16.54
C VAL A 41 11.76 -14.85 -15.69
N ASP A 42 12.76 -14.86 -14.81
CA ASP A 42 13.02 -16.03 -13.98
C ASP A 42 11.85 -16.38 -13.05
N SER A 43 11.63 -17.67 -12.84
CA SER A 43 10.55 -18.18 -11.99
C SER A 43 10.64 -17.70 -10.54
N VAL A 44 11.85 -17.47 -10.01
CA VAL A 44 12.06 -16.91 -8.66
C VAL A 44 11.64 -15.44 -8.64
N THR A 45 12.04 -14.66 -9.65
CA THR A 45 11.63 -13.27 -9.81
C THR A 45 10.10 -13.15 -9.89
N ILE A 46 9.44 -14.00 -10.70
CA ILE A 46 7.97 -14.02 -10.79
C ILE A 46 7.35 -14.31 -9.42
N SER A 47 7.85 -15.30 -8.68
CA SER A 47 7.35 -15.63 -7.35
C SER A 47 7.52 -14.47 -6.36
N ALA A 48 8.66 -13.80 -6.38
CA ALA A 48 8.94 -12.66 -5.51
C ALA A 48 8.08 -11.44 -5.86
N VAL A 49 7.84 -11.19 -7.15
CA VAL A 49 6.87 -10.19 -7.63
C VAL A 49 5.46 -10.49 -7.13
N GLU A 50 5.01 -11.75 -7.17
CA GLU A 50 3.70 -12.15 -6.62
C GLU A 50 3.59 -11.90 -5.10
N CYS A 51 4.70 -11.91 -4.37
CA CYS A 51 4.77 -11.56 -2.96
C CYS A 51 4.83 -10.04 -2.70
N GLY A 52 5.03 -9.24 -3.76
CA GLY A 52 5.19 -7.79 -3.66
C GLY A 52 6.60 -7.31 -3.35
N GLU A 53 7.62 -8.15 -3.59
CA GLU A 53 9.02 -7.77 -3.42
C GLU A 53 9.52 -6.91 -4.59
N ASP A 54 10.32 -5.89 -4.30
CA ASP A 54 10.93 -4.98 -5.30
C ASP A 54 12.22 -5.60 -5.87
N VAL A 55 12.08 -6.77 -6.51
CA VAL A 55 13.20 -7.49 -7.13
C VAL A 55 13.20 -7.41 -8.65
N ALA A 56 12.03 -7.13 -9.24
CA ALA A 56 11.88 -7.02 -10.69
C ALA A 56 12.07 -5.59 -11.16
N THR A 57 12.69 -5.45 -12.32
CA THR A 57 12.77 -4.20 -13.06
C THR A 57 11.40 -3.80 -13.63
N GLU A 58 11.22 -2.52 -13.91
CA GLU A 58 9.97 -2.01 -14.47
C GLU A 58 9.61 -2.70 -15.79
N SER A 59 10.62 -2.93 -16.66
CA SER A 59 10.43 -3.66 -17.92
C SER A 59 9.96 -5.11 -17.73
N GLU A 60 10.45 -5.82 -16.70
CA GLU A 60 9.98 -7.18 -16.41
C GLU A 60 8.52 -7.18 -15.95
N LEU A 61 8.12 -6.19 -15.14
CA LEU A 61 6.72 -6.03 -14.73
C LEU A 61 5.81 -5.71 -15.92
N GLU A 62 6.28 -4.88 -16.85
CA GLU A 62 5.56 -4.56 -18.09
C GLU A 62 5.34 -5.80 -18.95
N VAL A 63 6.39 -6.60 -19.17
CA VAL A 63 6.31 -7.86 -19.93
C VAL A 63 5.34 -8.84 -19.27
N LEU A 64 5.38 -9.00 -17.94
CA LEU A 64 4.45 -9.86 -17.21
C LEU A 64 3.01 -9.36 -17.36
N CYS A 65 2.79 -8.05 -17.24
CA CYS A 65 1.46 -7.46 -17.41
C CYS A 65 0.94 -7.67 -18.83
N GLU A 66 1.74 -7.37 -19.86
CA GLU A 66 1.37 -7.54 -21.26
C GLU A 66 1.01 -9.00 -21.57
N PHE A 67 1.85 -9.94 -21.16
CA PHE A 67 1.61 -11.37 -21.38
C PHE A 67 0.33 -11.86 -20.71
N LEU A 68 0.04 -11.38 -19.50
CA LEU A 68 -1.16 -11.75 -18.74
C LEU A 68 -2.42 -11.01 -19.20
N GLY A 69 -2.33 -10.14 -20.22
CA GLY A 69 -3.44 -9.37 -20.77
C GLY A 69 -3.83 -8.15 -19.92
N MET A 70 -2.94 -7.71 -19.04
CA MET A 70 -3.07 -6.48 -18.27
C MET A 70 -2.51 -5.30 -19.07
N LYS A 71 -2.97 -4.08 -18.76
CA LYS A 71 -2.45 -2.87 -19.41
C LYS A 71 -1.06 -2.56 -18.87
N VAL A 72 -0.13 -2.16 -19.74
CA VAL A 72 1.24 -1.75 -19.35
C VAL A 72 1.20 -0.60 -18.33
N ASP A 73 0.27 0.34 -18.48
CA ASP A 73 0.05 1.44 -17.53
C ASP A 73 -0.49 1.02 -16.14
N THR A 74 -0.72 -0.27 -15.88
CA THR A 74 -1.38 -0.69 -14.63
C THR A 74 -0.55 -0.30 -13.41
N PHE A 75 0.77 -0.52 -13.46
CA PHE A 75 1.65 -0.21 -12.33
C PHE A 75 1.78 1.30 -12.05
N PRO A 76 2.06 2.18 -13.04
CA PRO A 76 2.05 3.63 -12.81
C PRO A 76 0.72 4.16 -12.27
N LYS A 77 -0.41 3.62 -12.76
CA LYS A 77 -1.75 3.99 -12.27
C LYS A 77 -1.95 3.58 -10.82
N LEU A 78 -1.55 2.36 -10.45
CA LEU A 78 -1.60 1.89 -9.07
C LEU A 78 -0.75 2.77 -8.14
N LEU A 79 0.47 3.12 -8.55
CA LEU A 79 1.35 3.98 -7.78
C LEU A 79 0.71 5.34 -7.48
N SER A 80 0.13 5.99 -8.51
CA SER A 80 -0.55 7.27 -8.37
C SER A 80 -1.82 7.18 -7.49
N SER A 81 -2.59 6.10 -7.63
CA SER A 81 -3.79 5.86 -6.83
C SER A 81 -3.46 5.68 -5.35
N ILE A 82 -2.44 4.88 -5.04
CA ILE A 82 -2.04 4.60 -3.67
C ILE A 82 -1.50 5.85 -2.98
N ALA A 83 -0.66 6.63 -3.66
CA ALA A 83 -0.18 7.90 -3.14
C ALA A 83 -1.36 8.83 -2.76
N ARG A 84 -2.35 8.94 -3.64
CA ARG A 84 -3.55 9.75 -3.39
C ARG A 84 -4.37 9.23 -2.20
N GLN A 85 -4.58 7.92 -2.11
CA GLN A 85 -5.32 7.31 -0.99
C GLN A 85 -4.61 7.50 0.35
N GLN A 86 -3.28 7.42 0.38
CA GLN A 86 -2.48 7.67 1.58
C GLN A 86 -2.57 9.13 2.02
N GLU A 87 -2.51 10.08 1.07
CA GLU A 87 -2.73 11.50 1.37
C GLU A 87 -4.13 11.78 1.93
N GLU A 88 -5.17 11.21 1.31
CA GLU A 88 -6.56 11.32 1.79
C GLU A 88 -6.72 10.71 3.20
N ALA A 89 -6.10 9.55 3.46
CA ALA A 89 -6.12 8.90 4.77
C ALA A 89 -5.36 9.72 5.83
N GLN A 90 -4.20 10.27 5.49
CA GLN A 90 -3.44 11.12 6.41
C GLN A 90 -4.24 12.38 6.77
N ARG A 91 -4.87 13.03 5.79
CA ARG A 91 -5.76 14.18 6.05
C ARG A 91 -6.94 13.81 6.96
N ALA A 92 -7.52 12.63 6.79
CA ALA A 92 -8.59 12.16 7.66
C ALA A 92 -8.11 11.95 9.11
N ILE A 93 -6.90 11.41 9.30
CA ILE A 93 -6.26 11.26 10.61
C ILE A 93 -6.02 12.64 11.25
N ASP A 94 -5.48 13.60 10.51
CA ASP A 94 -5.18 14.94 11.00
C ASP A 94 -6.48 15.66 11.47
N LEU A 95 -7.56 15.51 10.71
CA LEU A 95 -8.88 16.03 11.08
C LEU A 95 -9.45 15.33 12.33
N GLN A 96 -9.26 14.02 12.49
CA GLN A 96 -9.69 13.29 13.69
C GLN A 96 -8.87 13.66 14.93
N GLY A 97 -7.54 13.83 14.80
CA GLY A 97 -6.65 14.22 15.89
C GLY A 97 -6.99 15.59 16.49
N SER A 98 -7.52 16.51 15.66
CA SER A 98 -7.97 17.83 16.11
C SER A 98 -9.22 17.81 16.99
N ASN A 99 -10.02 16.74 16.94
CA ASN A 99 -11.30 16.61 17.66
C ASN A 99 -11.21 15.78 18.95
N ILE A 100 -10.03 15.28 19.32
CA ILE A 100 -9.84 14.57 20.59
C ILE A 100 -9.72 15.61 21.71
N VAL A 101 -10.83 15.88 22.38
CA VAL A 101 -10.83 16.65 23.63
C VAL A 101 -10.17 15.81 24.72
N ASP A 102 -9.07 16.29 25.29
CA ASP A 102 -8.42 15.67 26.46
C ASP A 102 -9.36 15.76 27.68
N LEU A 103 -10.11 14.67 27.91
CA LEU A 103 -11.12 14.55 28.95
C LEU A 103 -10.51 14.54 30.36
N GLU A 104 -9.28 14.05 30.54
CA GLU A 104 -8.61 13.99 31.85
C GLU A 104 -8.24 15.39 32.34
N LYS A 105 -7.74 16.23 31.43
CA LYS A 105 -7.39 17.62 31.74
C LYS A 105 -8.62 18.45 32.13
N ARG A 106 -9.76 18.24 31.46
CA ARG A 106 -11.04 18.88 31.81
C ARG A 106 -11.59 18.39 33.15
N ARG A 107 -11.54 17.08 33.42
CA ARG A 107 -12.05 16.49 34.67
C ARG A 107 -11.33 17.04 35.92
N SER A 108 -10.03 17.26 35.79
CA SER A 108 -9.19 17.82 36.87
C SER A 108 -9.52 19.28 37.23
N GLN A 109 -10.03 20.08 36.28
CA GLN A 109 -10.47 21.46 36.56
C GLN A 109 -11.78 21.51 37.35
N TRP A 110 -12.71 20.60 37.07
CA TRP A 110 -14.03 20.57 37.74
C TRP A 110 -13.95 20.04 39.18
N GLN A 111 -13.00 19.15 39.47
CA GLN A 111 -12.80 18.67 40.85
C GLN A 111 -12.26 19.76 41.79
N LYS A 112 -11.55 20.77 41.26
CA LYS A 112 -11.00 21.88 42.06
C LYS A 112 -12.03 22.92 42.48
N THR A 113 -13.15 23.03 41.77
CA THR A 113 -14.19 24.03 42.07
C THR A 113 -15.32 23.48 42.94
N THR A 114 -15.41 22.16 43.10
CA THR A 114 -16.42 21.50 43.94
C THR A 114 -15.92 21.12 45.34
N SER A 115 -14.69 21.49 45.72
CA SER A 115 -14.26 21.40 47.12
C SER A 115 -15.07 22.38 47.95
N ARG A 116 -15.93 21.82 48.80
CA ARG A 116 -16.77 22.50 49.80
C ARG A 116 -15.91 23.46 50.64
N PRO A 117 -16.34 24.71 50.90
CA PRO A 117 -15.57 25.59 51.78
C PRO A 117 -15.52 24.95 53.17
N GLU A 118 -14.31 24.81 53.73
CA GLU A 118 -14.12 24.41 55.12
C GLU A 118 -14.81 25.44 56.02
N ALA A 119 -15.67 24.94 56.89
CA ALA A 119 -16.40 25.71 57.90
C ALA A 119 -15.59 25.84 59.18
#